data_AF-A0A8R1INI8-F1
#
_entry.id   AF-A0A8R1INI8-F1
#
_cell.length_a   1.000
_cell.length_b   1.000
_cell.length_c   1.000
_cell.angle_alpha   90.00
_cell.angle_beta   90.00
_cell.angle_gamma   90.00
#
_symmetry.space_group_name_H-M   'P 1'
#
loop_
_entity.id
_entity.type
_entity.pdbx_description
1 polymer ?
#
loop_
_entity_poly.entity_id
_entity_poly.type
_entity_poly.pdbx_seq_one_letter_code
_entity_poly.pdbx_strand_id
1 'polypeptide(L)'
;VKVGDYIRVDNDSLFPADLLLIASSEQQGMAYIETSNLDGETNLKIKQALDTTATMTSPESLSRFRAEITCEPPSRHVNEFNGNIEIDGVERHFGIDQLLLRGARLKNTAWIFGAVIYTGHDSKL
;
A
#
# COMPACT_ATOMS: atom_id res chain seq x y z
N VAL A 1 -10.68 10.60 -0.32
CA VAL A 1 -10.13 9.24 -0.51
C VAL A 1 -11.28 8.30 -0.73
N LYS A 2 -11.32 7.67 -1.90
CA LYS A 2 -12.25 6.63 -2.32
C LYS A 2 -11.45 5.42 -2.79
N VAL A 3 -12.07 4.24 -2.77
CA VAL A 3 -11.47 3.01 -3.31
C VAL A 3 -11.09 3.24 -4.78
N GLY A 4 -9.88 2.81 -5.15
CA GLY A 4 -9.30 2.99 -6.48
C GLY A 4 -8.54 4.31 -6.68
N ASP A 5 -8.59 5.26 -5.74
CA ASP A 5 -7.75 6.47 -5.82
C ASP A 5 -6.26 6.07 -5.68
N TYR A 6 -5.40 6.68 -6.51
CA TYR A 6 -3.97 6.72 -6.23
C TYR A 6 -3.65 7.89 -5.32
N ILE A 7 -2.87 7.64 -4.26
CA ILE A 7 -2.43 8.67 -3.32
C ILE A 7 -0.92 8.66 -3.13
N ARG A 8 -0.36 9.84 -2.95
CA ARG A 8 1.01 10.02 -2.49
C ARG A 8 1.00 10.28 -0.99
N VAL A 9 1.83 9.57 -0.25
CA VAL A 9 2.02 9.78 1.20
C VAL A 9 3.47 10.11 1.44
N ASP A 10 3.72 11.25 2.09
CA ASP A 10 5.05 11.73 2.45
C ASP A 10 5.55 11.11 3.75
N ASN A 11 6.88 11.12 3.93
CA ASN A 11 7.52 10.69 5.17
C ASN A 11 6.85 11.32 6.41
N ASP A 12 6.82 10.57 7.51
CA ASP A 12 6.21 10.94 8.79
C ASP A 12 4.70 11.19 8.74
N SER A 13 4.01 10.90 7.62
CA SER A 13 2.55 11.01 7.51
C SER A 13 1.84 9.70 7.83
N LEU A 14 0.59 9.80 8.29
CA LEU A 14 -0.30 8.66 8.51
C LEU A 14 -0.96 8.23 7.20
N PHE A 15 -1.17 6.92 7.02
CA PHE A 15 -1.97 6.42 5.89
C PHE A 15 -3.46 6.72 6.14
N PRO A 16 -4.17 7.35 5.19
CA PRO A 16 -5.56 7.76 5.37
C PRO A 16 -6.58 6.63 5.17
N ALA A 17 -6.14 5.50 4.60
CA ALA A 17 -6.91 4.34 4.20
C ALA A 17 -5.99 3.12 4.13
N ASP A 18 -6.54 1.93 3.88
CA ASP A 18 -5.71 0.76 3.58
C ASP A 18 -5.26 0.83 2.12
N LEU A 19 -3.96 0.74 1.89
CA LEU A 19 -3.36 0.97 0.58
C LEU A 19 -2.59 -0.26 0.11
N LEU A 20 -2.69 -0.56 -1.17
CA LEU A 20 -1.70 -1.39 -1.86
C LEU A 20 -0.52 -0.51 -2.24
N LEU A 21 0.69 -0.87 -1.80
CA LEU A 21 1.93 -0.19 -2.13
C LEU A 21 2.27 -0.39 -3.62
N ILE A 22 2.22 0.69 -4.39
CA ILE A 22 2.51 0.68 -5.83
C ILE A 22 3.99 0.95 -6.08
N ALA A 23 4.52 2.02 -5.47
CA ALA A 23 5.93 2.40 -5.60
C ALA A 23 6.38 3.20 -4.37
N SER A 24 7.70 3.28 -4.18
CA SER A 24 8.33 3.97 -3.07
C SER A 24 9.56 4.74 -3.54
N SER A 25 10.00 5.73 -2.75
CA SER A 25 11.29 6.40 -2.95
C SER A 25 12.50 5.51 -2.71
N GLU A 26 12.35 4.42 -1.94
CA GLU A 26 13.47 3.53 -1.62
C GLU A 26 13.74 2.51 -2.72
N GLN A 27 14.95 1.95 -2.70
CA GLN A 27 15.36 0.92 -3.63
C GLN A 27 14.42 -0.29 -3.57
N GLN A 28 14.21 -0.91 -4.73
CA GLN A 28 13.37 -2.11 -4.88
C GLN A 28 11.93 -1.92 -4.37
N GLY A 29 11.43 -0.67 -4.32
CA GLY A 29 10.05 -0.38 -3.90
C GLY A 29 9.79 -0.64 -2.42
N MET A 30 10.83 -0.66 -1.58
CA MET A 30 10.70 -0.85 -0.13
C MET A 30 10.06 0.36 0.56
N ALA A 31 9.33 0.15 1.63
CA ALA A 31 8.84 1.21 2.51
C ALA A 31 8.92 0.74 3.97
N TYR A 32 9.23 1.64 4.89
CA TYR A 32 9.24 1.36 6.32
C TYR A 32 8.02 1.99 6.97
N ILE A 33 7.28 1.19 7.74
CA ILE A 33 6.07 1.66 8.42
C ILE A 33 6.17 1.41 9.91
N GLU A 34 5.63 2.33 10.70
CA GLU A 34 5.47 2.18 12.14
C GLU A 34 3.98 1.98 12.47
N THR A 35 3.68 0.96 13.27
CA THR A 35 2.30 0.62 13.70
C THR A 35 2.03 0.99 15.16
N SER A 36 2.90 1.78 15.79
CA SER A 36 2.79 2.22 17.20
C SER A 36 1.42 2.78 17.57
N ASN A 37 0.76 3.49 16.65
CA ASN A 37 -0.60 4.03 16.86
C ASN A 37 -1.71 2.97 16.84
N LEU A 38 -1.41 1.74 16.44
CA LEU A 38 -2.35 0.65 16.20
C LEU A 38 -2.19 -0.47 17.24
N ASP A 39 -0.96 -0.89 17.50
CA ASP A 39 -0.63 -2.04 18.37
C ASP A 39 0.37 -1.70 19.49
N GLY A 40 0.89 -0.47 19.53
CA GLY A 40 1.92 -0.04 20.48
C GLY A 40 3.32 -0.55 20.16
N GLU A 41 3.51 -1.25 19.03
CA GLU A 41 4.83 -1.69 18.58
C GLU A 41 5.62 -0.52 17.98
N THR A 42 6.82 -0.29 18.50
CA THR A 42 7.72 0.78 18.03
C THR A 42 8.70 0.33 16.95
N ASN A 43 8.71 -0.97 16.63
CA ASN A 43 9.57 -1.50 15.58
C ASN A 43 9.02 -1.14 14.21
N LEU A 44 9.94 -0.80 13.30
CA LEU A 44 9.59 -0.59 11.90
C LEU A 44 9.29 -1.92 11.23
N LYS A 45 8.18 -2.00 10.52
CA LYS A 45 7.81 -3.10 9.63
C LYS A 45 8.21 -2.71 8.21
N ILE A 46 8.83 -3.64 7.48
CA ILE A 46 9.21 -3.45 6.08
C ILE A 46 8.02 -3.88 5.21
N LYS A 47 7.72 -3.08 4.21
CA LYS A 47 6.77 -3.37 3.14
C LYS A 47 7.48 -3.23 1.81
N GLN A 48 7.00 -3.94 0.79
CA GLN A 48 7.66 -3.94 -0.52
C GLN A 48 6.62 -3.96 -1.63
N ALA A 49 6.73 -3.00 -2.56
CA ALA A 49 5.93 -2.98 -3.78
C ALA A 49 6.18 -4.23 -4.64
N LEU A 50 5.26 -4.55 -5.54
CA LEU A 50 5.54 -5.55 -6.57
C LEU A 50 6.61 -5.03 -7.53
N ASP A 51 7.52 -5.90 -7.97
CA ASP A 51 8.57 -5.55 -8.95
C ASP A 51 8.00 -4.89 -10.21
N THR A 52 6.81 -5.33 -10.63
CA THR A 52 6.10 -4.81 -11.81
C THR A 52 5.62 -3.37 -11.65
N THR A 53 5.40 -2.89 -10.42
CA THR A 53 4.90 -1.53 -10.15
C THR A 53 5.95 -0.64 -9.48
N ALA A 54 7.01 -1.19 -8.90
CA ALA A 54 8.01 -0.46 -8.12
C ALA A 54 8.72 0.66 -8.91
N THR A 55 8.76 0.57 -10.24
CA THR A 55 9.38 1.58 -11.12
C THR A 55 8.50 2.80 -11.40
N MET A 56 7.24 2.79 -10.93
CA MET A 56 6.25 3.84 -11.16
C MET A 56 6.44 5.03 -10.21
N THR A 57 7.61 5.65 -10.31
CA THR A 57 8.10 6.66 -9.36
C THR A 57 7.77 8.10 -9.75
N SER A 58 7.02 8.31 -10.84
CA SER A 58 6.55 9.64 -11.25
C SER A 58 5.02 9.73 -11.39
N PRO A 59 4.39 10.87 -11.09
CA PRO A 59 2.97 11.08 -11.31
C PRO A 59 2.53 10.81 -12.76
N GLU A 60 3.39 11.11 -13.73
CA GLU A 60 3.12 10.86 -15.15
C GLU A 60 3.01 9.36 -15.44
N SER A 61 3.92 8.54 -14.89
CA SER A 61 3.86 7.08 -15.03
C SER A 61 2.58 6.51 -14.39
N LEU A 62 2.22 7.00 -13.20
CA LEU A 62 1.04 6.59 -12.46
C LEU A 62 -0.26 7.00 -13.17
N SER A 63 -0.28 8.18 -13.82
CA SER A 63 -1.46 8.66 -14.56
C SER A 63 -1.86 7.76 -15.74
N ARG A 64 -0.87 7.10 -16.35
CA ARG A 64 -1.04 6.17 -17.49
C ARG A 64 -1.27 4.74 -17.05
N PHE A 65 -1.07 4.46 -15.77
CA PHE A 65 -1.27 3.13 -15.21
C PHE A 65 -2.73 2.73 -15.21
N ARG A 66 -2.97 1.49 -15.60
CA ARG A 66 -4.27 0.84 -15.51
C ARG A 66 -4.04 -0.55 -14.97
N ALA A 67 -4.80 -0.90 -13.95
CA ALA A 67 -4.78 -2.20 -13.34
C ALA A 67 -6.14 -2.50 -12.72
N GLU A 68 -6.49 -3.77 -12.65
CA GLU A 68 -7.65 -4.25 -11.89
C GLU A 68 -7.15 -4.97 -10.65
N ILE A 69 -7.74 -4.67 -9.49
CA ILE A 69 -7.35 -5.27 -8.21
C ILE A 69 -8.53 -6.06 -7.67
N THR A 70 -8.30 -7.35 -7.40
CA THR A 70 -9.25 -8.22 -6.71
C THR A 70 -8.61 -8.72 -5.43
N CYS A 71 -9.29 -8.58 -4.29
CA CYS A 71 -8.78 -9.06 -3.01
C CYS A 71 -9.90 -9.75 -2.20
N GLU A 72 -9.51 -10.39 -1.09
CA GLU A 72 -10.46 -10.89 -0.08
C GLU A 72 -11.42 -9.77 0.38
N PRO A 73 -12.61 -10.06 0.92
CA PRO A 73 -13.44 -9.04 1.55
C PRO A 73 -12.83 -8.51 2.85
N PRO A 74 -13.24 -7.32 3.34
CA PRO A 74 -12.82 -6.81 4.65
C PRO A 74 -12.98 -7.85 5.77
N SER A 75 -11.92 -8.06 6.54
CA SER A 75 -11.87 -9.06 7.61
C SER A 75 -11.06 -8.55 8.81
N ARG A 76 -11.28 -9.13 9.98
CA ARG A 76 -10.57 -8.79 11.23
C ARG A 76 -9.18 -9.45 11.36
N HIS A 77 -8.76 -10.23 10.36
CA HIS A 77 -7.45 -10.87 10.35
C HIS A 77 -6.41 -9.85 9.85
N VAL A 78 -5.88 -9.04 10.77
CA VAL A 78 -4.99 -7.90 10.46
C VAL A 78 -3.64 -8.31 9.87
N ASN A 79 -3.21 -9.54 10.14
CA ASN A 79 -1.93 -10.09 9.69
C ASN A 79 -2.03 -10.91 8.40
N GLU A 80 -3.24 -11.08 7.87
CA GLU A 80 -3.51 -11.85 6.66
C GLU A 80 -4.12 -10.92 5.62
N PHE A 81 -3.66 -11.04 4.39
CA PHE A 81 -4.25 -10.35 3.26
C PHE A 81 -3.83 -11.06 1.98
N ASN A 82 -4.78 -11.30 1.09
CA ASN A 82 -4.53 -11.88 -0.22
C ASN A 82 -5.30 -11.13 -1.31
N GLY A 83 -4.64 -10.89 -2.43
CA GLY A 83 -5.27 -10.40 -3.63
C GLY A 83 -4.40 -10.58 -4.87
N ASN A 84 -4.98 -10.23 -6.00
CA ASN A 84 -4.35 -10.23 -7.30
C ASN A 84 -4.52 -8.85 -7.94
N ILE A 85 -3.46 -8.39 -8.60
CA ILE A 85 -3.49 -7.23 -9.48
C ILE A 85 -3.28 -7.71 -10.91
N GLU A 86 -4.19 -7.37 -11.81
CA GLU A 86 -4.07 -7.61 -13.24
C GLU A 86 -3.51 -6.37 -13.91
N ILE A 87 -2.37 -6.52 -14.60
CA ILE A 87 -1.71 -5.46 -15.37
C ILE A 87 -1.48 -6.00 -16.77
N ASP A 88 -2.02 -5.31 -17.78
CA ASP A 88 -1.91 -5.70 -19.19
C ASP A 88 -2.30 -7.16 -19.47
N GLY A 89 -3.36 -7.64 -18.82
CA GLY A 89 -3.86 -9.01 -18.96
C GLY A 89 -3.03 -10.07 -18.23
N VAL A 90 -2.07 -9.66 -17.38
CA VAL A 90 -1.25 -10.60 -16.61
C VAL A 90 -1.45 -10.39 -15.11
N GLU A 91 -1.98 -11.41 -14.45
CA GLU A 91 -2.20 -11.39 -13.00
C GLU A 91 -0.89 -11.50 -12.21
N ARG A 92 -0.80 -10.77 -11.10
CA ARG A 92 0.26 -10.87 -10.09
C ARG A 92 -0.39 -10.97 -8.72
N HIS A 93 0.02 -11.95 -7.94
CA HIS A 93 -0.39 -12.08 -6.55
C HIS A 93 0.30 -11.03 -5.68
N PHE A 94 -0.42 -10.51 -4.69
CA PHE A 94 0.14 -9.73 -3.59
C PHE A 94 -0.47 -10.18 -2.26
N GLY A 95 0.24 -9.90 -1.17
CA GLY A 95 -0.21 -10.22 0.17
C GLY A 95 -0.01 -9.09 1.16
N ILE A 96 0.10 -9.48 2.44
CA ILE A 96 0.27 -8.55 3.56
C ILE A 96 1.52 -7.67 3.41
N ASP A 97 2.56 -8.14 2.71
CA ASP A 97 3.82 -7.42 2.51
C ASP A 97 3.69 -6.19 1.60
N GLN A 98 2.61 -6.11 0.81
CA GLN A 98 2.28 -4.94 -0.03
C GLN A 98 1.21 -4.05 0.62
N LEU A 99 0.58 -4.47 1.73
CA LEU A 99 -0.51 -3.74 2.36
C LEU A 99 0.00 -2.72 3.39
N LEU A 100 -0.45 -1.48 3.26
CA LEU A 100 -0.24 -0.39 4.21
C LEU A 100 -1.55 -0.11 4.94
N LEU A 101 -1.57 -0.31 6.25
CA LEU A 101 -2.78 -0.19 7.05
C LEU A 101 -3.08 1.27 7.40
N ARG A 102 -4.35 1.65 7.35
CA ARG A 102 -4.82 2.95 7.82
C ARG A 102 -4.32 3.23 9.24
N GLY A 103 -3.81 4.43 9.49
CA GLY A 103 -3.31 4.84 10.81
C GLY A 103 -1.88 4.37 11.14
N ALA A 104 -1.28 3.48 10.35
CA ALA A 104 0.17 3.30 10.38
C ALA A 104 0.86 4.55 9.79
N ARG A 105 2.13 4.76 10.18
CA ARG A 105 2.92 5.93 9.78
C ARG A 105 4.03 5.53 8.83
N LEU A 106 4.23 6.28 7.74
CA LEU A 106 5.40 6.14 6.89
C LEU A 106 6.64 6.69 7.62
N LYS A 107 7.71 5.91 7.67
CA LYS A 107 8.98 6.29 8.30
C LYS A 107 10.14 5.96 7.37
N ASN A 108 11.25 6.67 7.51
CA ASN A 108 12.50 6.39 6.81
C ASN A 108 12.34 6.16 5.29
N THR A 109 11.33 6.78 4.69
CA THR A 109 10.92 6.61 3.30
C THR A 109 10.37 7.95 2.86
N ALA A 110 11.02 8.62 1.91
CA ALA A 110 10.67 10.00 1.53
C ALA A 110 9.21 10.12 1.06
N TRP A 111 8.73 9.16 0.26
CA TRP A 111 7.34 9.08 -0.17
C TRP A 111 6.98 7.69 -0.68
N ILE A 112 5.68 7.39 -0.69
CA ILE A 112 5.12 6.24 -1.42
C ILE A 112 3.99 6.70 -2.35
N PHE A 113 3.73 5.91 -3.38
CA PHE A 113 2.46 5.88 -4.10
C PHE A 113 1.70 4.62 -3.69
N GLY A 114 0.44 4.80 -3.30
CA GLY A 114 -0.45 3.71 -2.91
C GLY A 114 -1.79 3.78 -3.65
N ALA A 115 -2.37 2.62 -3.97
CA ALA A 115 -3.74 2.51 -4.46
C ALA A 115 -4.67 2.19 -3.29
N VAL A 116 -5.76 2.92 -3.15
CA VAL A 116 -6.71 2.75 -2.03
C VAL A 116 -7.52 1.47 -2.22
N ILE A 117 -7.42 0.55 -1.26
CA ILE A 117 -8.12 -0.74 -1.26
C ILE A 117 -9.36 -0.69 -0.36
N TYR A 118 -9.21 -0.26 0.90
CA TYR A 118 -10.32 -0.10 1.84
C TYR A 118 -10.38 1.27 2.47
N THR A 119 -11.58 1.74 2.77
CA THR A 119 -11.83 3.04 3.39
C THR A 119 -12.83 2.92 4.53
N GLY A 120 -12.76 3.85 5.50
CA GLY A 120 -13.79 3.97 6.53
C GLY A 120 -13.90 2.73 7.41
N HIS A 121 -15.11 2.17 7.51
CA HIS A 121 -15.41 0.98 8.32
C HIS A 121 -14.94 -0.34 7.68
N ASP A 122 -14.54 -0.30 6.41
CA ASP A 122 -14.01 -1.47 5.69
C ASP A 122 -12.49 -1.62 5.87
N SER A 123 -11.81 -0.61 6.43
CA SER A 123 -10.40 -0.75 6.82
C SER A 123 -10.24 -1.88 7.82
N LYS A 124 -9.11 -2.60 7.78
CA LYS A 124 -8.84 -3.76 8.65
C LYS A 124 -8.77 -3.42 10.16
N LEU A 125 -8.74 -2.14 10.52
CA LEU A 125 -8.59 -1.61 11.89
C LEU A 125 -9.81 -0.79 12.32
#